data_AF-A0A849S0M6-F1
#
_entry.id   AF-A0A849S0M6-F1
#
_cell.length_a   1.000
_cell.length_b   1.000
_cell.length_c   1.000
_cell.angle_alpha   90.00
_cell.angle_beta   90.00
_cell.angle_gamma   90.00
#
_symmetry.space_group_name_H-M   'P 1'
#
loop_
_entity.id
_entity.type
_entity.pdbx_description
1 polymer ?
#
loop_
_entity_poly.entity_id
_entity_poly.type
_entity_poly.pdbx_seq_one_letter_code
_entity_poly.pdbx_strand_id
1 'polypeptide(L)'
;MSLMLDQGSMVRAAIVFGLLGMAAPPVWAEEKQHVVSEAERVARIQELQRERAKIESELRRLRSQPEGTSRSTVPQSEFSDQPTRSMKESLESVPGVSMQHGSSSRDAQLSIRGSK
;
A
#
# COMPACT_ATOMS: atom_id res chain seq x y z
N MET A 1 -90.46 -32.68 20.56
CA MET A 1 -90.30 -32.21 21.95
C MET A 1 -88.82 -31.90 22.11
N SER A 2 -88.35 -30.66 21.90
CA SER A 2 -88.32 -29.53 22.87
C SER A 2 -87.62 -29.90 24.18
N LEU A 3 -86.71 -29.15 24.81
CA LEU A 3 -85.99 -27.89 24.60
C LEU A 3 -84.98 -27.80 25.80
N MET A 4 -84.25 -26.68 25.92
CA MET A 4 -83.25 -26.28 26.95
C MET A 4 -81.81 -26.63 26.55
N LEU A 5 -80.95 -25.72 26.07
CA LEU A 5 -80.76 -24.28 26.29
C LEU A 5 -80.59 -23.93 27.77
N ASP A 6 -79.35 -23.88 28.23
CA ASP A 6 -78.96 -22.97 29.31
C ASP A 6 -77.83 -22.06 28.85
N GLN A 7 -77.97 -20.83 29.30
CA GLN A 7 -77.52 -19.58 28.75
C GLN A 7 -76.77 -18.90 29.88
N GLY A 8 -75.47 -18.62 29.72
CA GLY A 8 -74.80 -17.87 30.77
C GLY A 8 -73.32 -17.64 30.58
N SER A 9 -72.99 -16.36 30.37
CA SER A 9 -71.72 -15.76 30.76
C SER A 9 -70.52 -15.97 29.84
N MET A 10 -70.68 -15.62 28.56
CA MET A 10 -69.65 -14.77 27.94
C MET A 10 -69.83 -13.33 28.49
N VAL A 11 -68.72 -12.64 28.72
CA VAL A 11 -68.61 -11.22 29.12
C VAL A 11 -68.53 -10.95 30.64
N ARG A 12 -67.39 -11.33 31.23
CA ARG A 12 -66.67 -10.55 32.27
C ARG A 12 -65.17 -10.79 32.04
N ALA A 13 -64.53 -10.07 31.12
CA ALA A 13 -63.91 -8.78 31.40
C ALA A 13 -62.97 -8.80 32.62
N ALA A 14 -61.68 -8.87 32.28
CA ALA A 14 -60.58 -8.14 32.91
C ALA A 14 -59.95 -8.71 34.20
N ILE A 15 -58.61 -8.57 34.20
CA ILE A 15 -57.69 -8.62 35.33
C ILE A 15 -57.23 -10.04 35.71
N VAL A 16 -56.30 -10.60 34.93
CA VAL A 16 -54.92 -10.87 35.40
C VAL A 16 -54.00 -10.73 34.19
N PHE A 17 -53.54 -9.50 33.98
CA PHE A 17 -52.38 -9.16 33.15
C PHE A 17 -51.14 -9.68 33.90
N GLY A 18 -50.93 -11.00 33.85
CA GLY A 18 -49.81 -11.71 34.47
C GLY A 18 -48.58 -11.60 33.60
N LEU A 19 -47.91 -10.45 33.71
CA LEU A 19 -46.49 -10.20 33.42
C LEU A 19 -45.58 -11.44 33.46
N LEU A 20 -45.40 -12.15 32.33
CA LEU A 20 -44.13 -12.83 32.04
C LEU A 20 -44.06 -13.33 30.60
N GLY A 21 -43.84 -12.42 29.64
CA GLY A 21 -43.65 -12.87 28.27
C GLY A 21 -43.46 -11.74 27.29
N MET A 22 -42.46 -10.90 27.51
CA MET A 22 -41.71 -10.21 26.44
C MET A 22 -40.63 -9.35 27.09
N ALA A 23 -39.38 -9.82 27.03
CA ALA A 23 -38.19 -8.99 26.84
C ALA A 23 -36.98 -9.92 26.80
N ALA A 24 -36.88 -10.76 25.76
CA ALA A 24 -35.54 -10.99 25.24
C ALA A 24 -35.11 -9.65 24.62
N PRO A 25 -34.10 -8.95 25.16
CA PRO A 25 -33.58 -7.79 24.45
C PRO A 25 -33.12 -8.30 23.07
N PRO A 26 -33.49 -7.64 21.96
CA PRO A 26 -32.86 -7.95 20.69
C PRO A 26 -31.35 -7.73 20.90
N VAL A 27 -30.58 -8.80 20.72
CA VAL A 27 -29.10 -8.85 20.70
C VAL A 27 -28.55 -8.09 19.46
N TRP A 28 -29.17 -6.98 19.10
CA TRP A 28 -28.99 -6.26 17.84
C TRP A 28 -28.97 -4.75 18.08
N ALA A 29 -28.31 -4.32 19.16
CA ALA A 29 -28.06 -2.92 19.41
C ALA A 29 -26.60 -2.77 19.81
N GLU A 30 -25.85 -2.06 18.97
CA GLU A 30 -24.44 -1.70 19.10
C GLU A 30 -23.41 -2.81 18.81
N GLU A 31 -23.46 -3.35 17.61
CA GLU A 31 -22.22 -3.32 16.83
C GLU A 31 -22.31 -2.08 15.95
N LYS A 32 -21.70 -0.97 16.40
CA LYS A 32 -21.34 0.15 15.51
C LYS A 32 -20.26 -0.36 14.56
N GLN A 33 -20.65 -1.31 13.72
CA GLN A 33 -19.91 -1.70 12.55
C GLN A 33 -19.86 -0.44 11.70
N HIS A 34 -18.63 -0.02 11.45
CA HIS A 34 -18.26 1.02 10.52
C HIS A 34 -18.68 0.56 9.11
N VAL A 35 -19.99 0.59 8.82
CA VAL A 35 -20.58 0.27 7.52
C VAL A 35 -20.39 1.50 6.63
N VAL A 36 -19.13 1.70 6.22
CA VAL A 36 -18.82 2.50 5.02
C VAL A 36 -19.66 1.92 3.90
N SER A 37 -20.47 2.77 3.27
CA SER A 37 -21.38 2.37 2.19
C SER A 37 -20.62 1.59 1.13
N GLU A 38 -21.21 0.56 0.55
CA GLU A 38 -20.58 -0.22 -0.53
C GLU A 38 -20.12 0.70 -1.67
N ALA A 39 -20.88 1.76 -1.94
CA ALA A 39 -20.51 2.79 -2.91
C ALA A 39 -19.24 3.58 -2.50
N GLU A 40 -19.09 3.90 -1.22
CA GLU A 40 -17.89 4.58 -0.70
C GLU A 40 -16.66 3.67 -0.75
N ARG A 41 -16.83 2.37 -0.50
CA ARG A 41 -15.75 1.37 -0.65
C ARG A 41 -15.30 1.28 -2.10
N VAL A 42 -16.24 1.22 -3.04
CA VAL A 42 -15.94 1.18 -4.48
C VAL A 42 -15.26 2.47 -4.93
N ALA A 43 -15.74 3.64 -4.47
CA ALA A 43 -15.11 4.93 -4.77
C ALA A 43 -13.67 4.99 -4.25
N ARG A 44 -13.43 4.50 -3.03
CA ARG A 44 -12.09 4.47 -2.43
C ARG A 44 -11.15 3.51 -3.17
N ILE A 45 -11.64 2.34 -3.59
CA ILE A 45 -10.86 1.39 -4.41
C ILE A 45 -10.47 2.04 -5.73
N GLN A 46 -11.39 2.75 -6.38
CA GLN A 46 -11.13 3.41 -7.65
C GLN A 46 -10.09 4.53 -7.50
N GLU A 47 -10.17 5.31 -6.42
CA GLU A 47 -9.16 6.32 -6.08
C GLU A 47 -7.78 5.71 -5.90
N LEU A 48 -7.67 4.67 -5.08
CA LEU A 48 -6.41 3.96 -4.85
C LEU A 48 -5.84 3.36 -6.14
N GLN A 49 -6.70 2.86 -7.04
CA GLN A 49 -6.26 2.37 -8.35
C GLN A 49 -5.67 3.50 -9.22
N ARG A 50 -6.26 4.70 -9.20
CA ARG A 50 -5.69 5.86 -9.91
C ARG A 50 -4.35 6.27 -9.34
N GLU A 51 -4.23 6.31 -8.01
CA GLU A 51 -2.96 6.62 -7.35
C GLU A 51 -1.89 5.59 -7.69
N ARG A 52 -2.21 4.29 -7.64
CA ARG A 52 -1.30 3.21 -8.06
C ARG A 52 -0.88 3.39 -9.52
N ALA A 53 -1.82 3.66 -10.42
CA ALA A 53 -1.51 3.85 -11.84
C ALA A 53 -0.58 5.05 -12.07
N LYS A 54 -0.80 6.15 -11.33
CA LYS A 54 0.08 7.33 -11.38
C LYS A 54 1.50 6.97 -10.93
N ILE A 55 1.64 6.34 -9.75
CA ILE A 55 2.94 5.93 -9.22
C ILE A 55 3.64 4.95 -10.15
N GLU A 56 2.92 3.96 -10.70
CA GLU A 56 3.48 3.00 -11.66
C GLU A 56 3.98 3.69 -12.94
N SER A 57 3.26 4.71 -13.43
CA SER A 57 3.68 5.48 -14.59
C SER A 57 4.94 6.31 -14.34
N GLU A 58 5.05 6.94 -13.17
CA GLU A 58 6.22 7.71 -12.76
C GLU A 58 7.43 6.79 -12.55
N LEU A 59 7.24 5.64 -11.90
CA LEU A 59 8.28 4.63 -11.72
C LEU A 59 8.79 4.11 -13.06
N ARG A 60 7.90 3.88 -14.03
CA ARG A 60 8.31 3.45 -15.38
C ARG A 60 9.19 4.49 -16.07
N ARG A 61 8.85 5.77 -15.95
CA ARG A 61 9.65 6.89 -16.49
C ARG A 61 11.01 7.03 -15.81
N LEU A 62 11.08 6.79 -14.51
CA LEU A 62 12.35 6.81 -13.77
C LEU A 62 13.22 5.58 -14.09
N ARG A 63 12.60 4.43 -14.34
CA ARG A 63 13.30 3.20 -14.72
C ARG A 63 13.72 3.17 -16.19
N SER A 64 12.99 3.83 -17.08
CA SER A 64 13.39 3.93 -18.48
C SER A 64 14.69 4.73 -18.55
N GLN A 65 15.78 4.04 -18.86
CA GLN A 65 17.09 4.65 -19.05
C GLN A 65 16.98 5.64 -20.23
N PRO A 66 17.48 6.88 -20.10
CA PRO A 66 17.38 7.85 -21.18
C PRO A 66 18.14 7.33 -22.41
N GLU A 67 17.47 7.28 -23.55
CA GLU A 67 18.07 6.84 -24.81
C GLU A 67 19.32 7.69 -25.12
N GLY A 68 20.38 7.05 -25.61
CA GLY A 68 21.64 7.72 -25.94
C GLY A 68 22.63 7.92 -24.78
N THR A 69 22.29 7.52 -23.54
CA THR A 69 23.29 7.49 -22.44
C THR A 69 24.00 6.15 -22.33
N SER A 70 25.33 6.15 -22.46
CA SER A 70 26.16 5.00 -22.11
C SER A 70 26.49 5.00 -20.62
N ARG A 71 26.07 3.97 -19.88
CA ARG A 71 26.46 3.77 -18.48
C ARG A 71 27.36 2.55 -18.37
N SER A 72 28.51 2.72 -17.73
CA SER A 72 29.37 1.61 -17.31
C SER A 72 29.39 1.55 -15.79
N THR A 73 29.30 0.36 -15.23
CA THR A 73 29.32 0.13 -13.78
C THR A 73 30.13 -1.12 -13.52
N VAL A 74 31.06 -1.04 -12.58
CA VAL A 74 31.87 -2.19 -12.15
C VAL A 74 31.27 -2.70 -10.84
N PRO A 75 30.80 -3.97 -10.77
CA PRO A 75 30.25 -4.54 -9.56
C PRO A 75 31.34 -4.75 -8.51
N GLN A 76 30.96 -4.67 -7.23
CA GLN A 76 31.90 -4.81 -6.11
C GLN A 76 32.63 -6.16 -6.10
N SER A 77 32.01 -7.20 -6.65
CA SER A 77 32.62 -8.53 -6.77
C SER A 77 33.88 -8.55 -7.62
N GLU A 78 34.07 -7.62 -8.56
CA GLU A 78 35.31 -7.55 -9.36
C GLU A 78 36.52 -7.10 -8.53
N PHE A 79 36.28 -6.49 -7.35
CA PHE A 79 37.33 -6.05 -6.43
C PHE A 79 37.55 -7.02 -5.25
N SER A 80 36.91 -8.20 -5.25
CA SER A 80 37.07 -9.17 -4.14
C SER A 80 38.51 -9.66 -4.01
N ASP A 81 39.14 -9.91 -5.15
CA ASP A 81 40.46 -10.54 -5.22
C ASP A 81 41.58 -9.48 -5.24
N GLN A 82 41.26 -8.28 -5.73
CA GLN A 82 42.15 -7.11 -5.74
C GLN A 82 41.37 -5.88 -5.25
N PRO A 83 41.36 -5.63 -3.94
CA PRO A 83 40.69 -4.47 -3.37
C PRO A 83 41.40 -3.19 -3.83
N THR A 84 40.63 -2.25 -4.36
CA THR A 84 41.18 -0.94 -4.76
C THR A 84 41.62 -0.16 -3.53
N ARG A 85 42.87 0.29 -3.51
CA ARG A 85 43.47 1.01 -2.38
C ARG A 85 43.25 2.52 -2.46
N SER A 86 42.85 3.04 -3.62
CA SER A 86 42.65 4.47 -3.86
C SER A 86 41.50 4.75 -4.82
N MET A 87 40.93 5.94 -4.74
CA MET A 87 39.89 6.40 -5.66
C MET A 87 40.34 6.38 -7.13
N LYS A 88 41.64 6.62 -7.39
CA LYS A 88 42.22 6.51 -8.73
C LYS A 88 42.00 5.13 -9.32
N GLU A 89 42.39 4.11 -8.57
CA GLU A 89 42.31 2.70 -8.97
C GLU A 89 40.85 2.26 -9.19
N SER A 90 39.94 2.71 -8.32
CA SER A 90 38.50 2.47 -8.48
C SER A 90 37.96 3.11 -9.76
N LEU A 91 38.36 4.33 -10.09
CA LEU A 91 37.87 5.03 -11.29
C LEU A 91 38.48 4.46 -12.58
N GLU A 92 39.74 4.05 -12.54
CA GLU A 92 40.44 3.44 -13.68
C GLU A 92 39.95 2.03 -14.00
N SER A 93 39.21 1.38 -13.09
CA SER A 93 38.48 0.13 -13.39
C SER A 93 37.35 0.35 -14.40
N VAL A 94 36.81 1.57 -14.51
CA VAL A 94 35.72 1.89 -15.42
C VAL A 94 36.27 2.14 -16.82
N PRO A 95 35.82 1.41 -17.85
CA PRO A 95 36.31 1.59 -19.21
C PRO A 95 36.19 3.03 -19.71
N GLY A 96 37.31 3.57 -20.22
CA GLY A 96 37.37 4.92 -20.78
C GLY A 96 37.44 6.03 -19.73
N VAL A 97 37.64 5.71 -18.46
CA VAL A 97 37.90 6.68 -17.39
C VAL A 97 39.37 6.59 -16.98
N SER A 98 40.02 7.74 -16.80
CA SER A 98 41.39 7.83 -16.27
C SER A 98 41.52 9.00 -15.32
N MET A 99 42.42 8.91 -14.33
CA MET A 99 42.62 9.98 -13.37
C MET A 99 44.11 10.30 -13.21
N GLN A 100 44.47 11.57 -13.40
CA GLN A 100 45.84 12.06 -13.21
C GLN A 100 45.87 12.96 -11.97
N HIS A 101 46.84 12.73 -11.09
CA HIS A 101 47.09 13.65 -9.98
C HIS A 101 47.94 14.82 -10.48
N GLY A 102 47.54 16.04 -10.13
CA GLY A 102 48.27 17.27 -10.39
C GLY A 102 49.36 17.52 -9.34
N SER A 103 49.76 18.77 -9.20
CA SER A 103 50.83 19.18 -8.27
C SER A 103 50.47 18.96 -6.79
N SER A 104 49.20 19.02 -6.44
CA SER A 104 48.71 18.79 -5.07
C SER A 104 47.99 17.46 -4.97
N SER A 105 47.98 16.83 -3.78
CA SER A 105 47.20 15.61 -3.54
C SER A 105 45.69 15.81 -3.69
N ARG A 106 45.22 17.07 -3.73
CA ARG A 106 43.83 17.44 -3.97
C ARG A 106 43.54 17.80 -5.42
N ASP A 107 44.58 18.01 -6.22
CA ASP A 107 44.43 18.31 -7.64
C ASP A 107 44.31 16.97 -8.36
N ALA A 108 43.11 16.63 -8.81
CA ALA A 108 42.86 15.44 -9.62
C ALA A 108 42.17 15.85 -10.91
N GLN A 109 42.74 15.45 -12.04
CA GLN A 109 42.13 15.61 -13.35
C GLN A 109 41.50 14.28 -13.76
N LEU A 110 40.17 14.30 -13.91
CA LEU A 110 39.39 13.17 -14.40
C LEU A 110 39.21 13.31 -15.91
N SER A 111 39.54 12.26 -16.65
CA SER A 111 39.29 12.18 -18.08
C SER A 111 38.32 11.05 -18.39
N ILE A 112 37.25 11.37 -19.13
CA ILE A 112 36.24 10.42 -19.58
C ILE A 112 36.23 10.44 -21.11
N ARG A 113 36.60 9.34 -21.75
CA ARG A 113 36.71 9.23 -23.22
C ARG A 113 37.57 10.34 -23.85
N GLY A 114 38.59 10.80 -23.14
CA GLY A 114 39.54 11.81 -23.61
C GLY A 114 39.14 13.27 -23.36
N SER A 115 37.94 13.55 -22.81
CA SER A 115 37.60 14.91 -22.35
C SER A 115 38.32 15.19 -21.04
N LYS A 116 39.04 16.31 -20.95
CA LYS A 116 39.88 16.70 -19.81
C LYS A 116 39.38 17.95 -19.10
#